data_AF-A0A250JUP1-F1
#
_entry.id   AF-A0A250JUP1-F1
#
_cell.length_a   1.000
_cell.length_b   1.000
_cell.length_c   1.000
_cell.angle_alpha   90.00
_cell.angle_beta   90.00
_cell.angle_gamma   90.00
#
_symmetry.space_group_name_H-M   'P 1'
#
loop_
_entity.id
_entity.type
_entity.pdbx_description
1 polymer ?
#
loop_
_entity_poly.entity_id
_entity_poly.type
_entity_poly.pdbx_seq_one_letter_code
_entity_poly.pdbx_strand_id
1 'polypeptide(L)'
;MQPQTTNWLPGIIVLAVTFVLAAGWLILQRRKGSLASAEPRDGVLDDLTQRAQSLIDQLRALEAEKHNQSPEQYASEKSRLEREAAAALRAKDEHLKRKASGEGVRARPQAPAPTGWASRNPQLVGALWGASIVVFFGGLGYLLVSEQQTRTDGMEATGRMPPGGAAAQQQQGAGMDGQMPEGPEMQEARARLDANAGDVDAAAMLSHELIRRQQFDEAAKVTAKGLAADPFNVELKVHRGVLRATQGDMTGAEAELTELVDTWPDAQEALIFLGSLALRRGDKATALAHFERFSVEVPRNMQPPQLGPAIAQLRAEVAAGMP
;
A
#
# COMPACT_ATOMS: atom_id res chain seq x y z
N MET A 1 48.54 -36.18 -7.04
CA MET A 1 47.32 -35.75 -6.32
C MET A 1 46.15 -36.42 -7.00
N GLN A 2 45.37 -37.23 -6.28
CA GLN A 2 44.21 -37.89 -6.89
C GLN A 2 43.07 -36.88 -7.05
N PRO A 3 42.32 -36.89 -8.18
CA PRO A 3 41.22 -35.96 -8.39
C PRO A 3 40.08 -36.28 -7.43
N GLN A 4 39.70 -35.29 -6.62
CA GLN A 4 38.54 -35.36 -5.74
C GLN A 4 37.27 -35.44 -6.60
N THR A 5 36.51 -36.52 -6.47
CA THR A 5 35.23 -36.68 -7.17
C THR A 5 34.15 -35.85 -6.49
N THR A 6 33.55 -34.90 -7.20
CA THR A 6 32.47 -34.06 -6.67
C THR A 6 31.25 -34.90 -6.32
N ASN A 7 30.83 -34.85 -5.05
CA ASN A 7 29.64 -35.54 -4.58
C ASN A 7 28.40 -34.64 -4.76
N TRP A 8 27.63 -34.89 -5.82
CA TRP A 8 26.41 -34.13 -6.16
C TRP A 8 25.17 -34.56 -5.38
N LEU A 9 25.28 -35.62 -4.56
CA LEU A 9 24.15 -36.21 -3.84
C LEU A 9 23.44 -35.22 -2.90
N PRO A 10 24.14 -34.32 -2.16
CA PRO A 10 23.46 -33.32 -1.32
C PRO A 10 22.58 -32.35 -2.13
N GLY A 11 23.06 -31.90 -3.29
CA GLY A 11 22.31 -30.99 -4.16
C GLY A 11 21.03 -31.60 -4.71
N ILE A 12 21.07 -32.88 -5.07
CA ILE A 12 19.90 -33.63 -5.57
C ILE A 12 18.85 -33.80 -4.46
N ILE A 13 19.28 -34.05 -3.21
CA ILE A 13 18.37 -34.19 -2.07
C ILE A 13 17.64 -32.87 -1.80
N VAL A 14 18.34 -31.72 -1.83
CA VAL A 14 17.73 -30.40 -1.63
C VAL A 14 16.71 -30.09 -2.73
N LEU A 15 17.02 -30.42 -3.98
CA LEU A 15 16.11 -30.24 -5.11
C LEU A 15 14.83 -31.11 -4.95
N ALA A 16 14.99 -32.36 -4.51
CA ALA A 16 13.84 -33.25 -4.31
C ALA A 16 12.93 -32.75 -3.16
N VAL A 17 13.51 -32.30 -2.05
CA VAL A 17 12.74 -31.78 -0.91
C VAL A 17 11.97 -30.50 -1.28
N THR A 18 12.59 -29.58 -2.02
CA THR A 18 11.92 -28.35 -2.47
C THR A 18 10.76 -28.64 -3.41
N PHE A 19 10.89 -29.62 -4.32
CA PHE A 19 9.82 -30.01 -5.22
C PHE A 19 8.62 -30.62 -4.48
N VAL A 20 8.88 -31.44 -3.46
CA VAL A 20 7.82 -32.05 -2.62
C VAL A 20 7.09 -30.99 -1.80
N LEU A 21 7.82 -30.02 -1.21
CA LEU A 21 7.23 -28.92 -0.47
C LEU A 21 6.39 -28.00 -1.37
N ALA A 22 6.89 -27.68 -2.57
CA ALA A 22 6.15 -26.89 -3.55
C ALA A 22 4.87 -27.60 -4.01
N ALA A 23 4.94 -28.91 -4.30
CA ALA A 23 3.78 -29.71 -4.65
C ALA A 23 2.75 -29.77 -3.51
N GLY A 24 3.22 -29.95 -2.26
CA GLY A 24 2.37 -29.92 -1.07
C GLY A 24 1.67 -28.57 -0.86
N TRP A 25 2.40 -27.47 -1.05
CA TRP A 25 1.85 -26.11 -0.98
C TRP A 25 0.79 -25.86 -2.07
N LEU A 26 1.01 -26.35 -3.29
CA LEU A 26 0.08 -26.20 -4.41
C LEU A 26 -1.22 -27.00 -4.19
N ILE A 27 -1.12 -28.20 -3.60
CA ILE A 27 -2.28 -29.01 -3.19
C ILE A 27 -3.06 -28.31 -2.06
N LEU A 28 -2.36 -27.72 -1.10
CA LEU A 28 -2.96 -26.94 0.00
C LEU A 28 -3.64 -25.65 -0.51
N GLN A 29 -3.04 -24.96 -1.49
CA GLN A 29 -3.64 -23.79 -2.14
C GLN A 29 -4.89 -24.17 -2.95
N ARG A 30 -4.86 -25.27 -3.70
CA ARG A 30 -6.06 -25.78 -4.40
C ARG A 30 -7.20 -26.11 -3.44
N ARG A 31 -6.89 -26.56 -2.21
CA ARG A 31 -7.89 -26.76 -1.15
C ARG A 31 -8.37 -25.45 -0.48
N LYS A 32 -7.51 -24.43 -0.38
CA LYS A 32 -7.88 -23.10 0.14
C LYS A 32 -8.64 -22.24 -0.88
N GLY A 33 -8.44 -22.47 -2.17
CA GLY A 33 -9.13 -21.77 -3.26
C GLY A 33 -10.65 -21.99 -3.33
N SER A 34 -11.20 -22.97 -2.59
CA SER A 34 -12.66 -23.15 -2.47
C SER A 34 -13.29 -22.45 -1.26
N LEU A 35 -12.53 -21.67 -0.49
CA LEU A 35 -13.00 -21.02 0.75
C LEU A 35 -12.65 -19.53 0.86
N ALA A 36 -12.31 -18.88 -0.25
CA ALA A 36 -12.32 -17.42 -0.33
C ALA A 36 -13.71 -16.96 -0.80
N SER A 37 -14.69 -17.07 0.09
CA SER A 37 -15.95 -16.33 -0.08
C SER A 37 -15.64 -14.84 0.11
N ALA A 38 -15.39 -14.15 -1.00
CA ALA A 38 -15.51 -12.70 -1.06
C ALA A 38 -16.88 -12.34 -0.45
N GLU A 39 -16.92 -11.35 0.44
CA GLU A 39 -18.20 -10.82 0.90
C GLU A 39 -19.07 -10.49 -0.32
N PRO A 40 -20.34 -10.91 -0.34
CA PRO A 40 -21.21 -10.60 -1.46
C PRO A 40 -21.36 -9.08 -1.55
N ARG A 41 -20.94 -8.51 -2.69
CA ARG A 41 -21.20 -7.10 -3.01
C ARG A 41 -22.68 -6.82 -2.85
N ASP A 42 -22.98 -5.75 -2.12
CA ASP A 42 -24.35 -5.35 -1.81
C ASP A 42 -24.93 -4.60 -3.01
N GLY A 43 -25.25 -5.34 -4.08
CA GLY A 43 -25.62 -4.75 -5.37
C GLY A 43 -26.81 -3.78 -5.29
N VAL A 44 -27.71 -3.98 -4.31
CA VAL A 44 -28.82 -3.05 -4.07
C VAL A 44 -28.32 -1.71 -3.54
N LEU A 45 -27.34 -1.71 -2.63
CA LEU A 45 -26.73 -0.49 -2.11
C LEU A 45 -25.94 0.25 -3.20
N ASP A 46 -25.25 -0.49 -4.05
CA ASP A 46 -24.49 0.04 -5.18
C ASP A 46 -25.44 0.72 -6.20
N ASP A 47 -26.52 0.03 -6.60
CA ASP A 47 -27.53 0.57 -7.51
C ASP A 47 -28.21 1.84 -6.97
N LEU A 48 -28.57 1.85 -5.68
CA LEU A 48 -29.17 3.02 -5.03
C LEU A 48 -28.19 4.20 -4.97
N THR A 49 -26.91 3.93 -4.75
CA THR A 49 -25.87 4.96 -4.72
C THR A 49 -25.64 5.56 -6.10
N GLN A 50 -25.54 4.73 -7.14
CA GLN A 50 -25.39 5.18 -8.52
C GLN A 50 -26.60 6.00 -8.98
N ARG A 51 -27.82 5.56 -8.64
CA ARG A 51 -29.05 6.29 -8.96
C ARG A 51 -29.09 7.66 -8.28
N ALA A 52 -28.77 7.74 -7.00
CA ALA A 52 -28.74 9.01 -6.27
C ALA A 52 -27.73 9.99 -6.90
N GLN A 53 -26.54 9.51 -7.24
CA GLN A 53 -25.51 10.34 -7.90
C GLN A 53 -26.01 10.88 -9.25
N SER A 54 -26.61 10.02 -10.09
CA SER A 54 -27.12 10.44 -11.39
C SER A 54 -28.19 11.54 -11.32
N LEU A 55 -29.02 11.53 -10.27
CA LEU A 55 -30.07 12.55 -10.06
C LEU A 55 -29.48 13.88 -9.58
N ILE A 56 -28.43 13.83 -8.77
CA ILE A 56 -27.68 15.03 -8.35
C ILE A 56 -27.00 15.67 -9.57
N ASP A 57 -26.42 14.86 -10.45
CA ASP A 57 -25.79 15.37 -11.67
C ASP A 57 -26.82 15.99 -12.63
N GLN A 58 -28.01 15.39 -12.75
CA GLN A 58 -29.12 15.98 -13.51
C GLN A 58 -29.61 17.31 -12.92
N LEU A 59 -29.70 17.43 -11.59
CA LEU A 59 -30.04 18.69 -10.94
C LEU A 59 -28.99 19.77 -11.23
N ARG A 60 -27.70 19.42 -11.19
CA ARG A 60 -26.62 20.34 -11.52
C ARG A 60 -26.67 20.79 -12.99
N ALA A 61 -26.95 19.87 -13.91
CA ALA A 61 -27.12 20.18 -15.32
C ALA A 61 -28.33 21.09 -15.56
N LEU A 62 -29.47 20.81 -14.92
CA LEU A 62 -30.67 21.66 -14.98
C LEU A 62 -30.40 23.09 -14.45
N GLU A 63 -29.63 23.20 -13.36
CA GLU A 63 -29.20 24.49 -12.81
C GLU A 63 -28.37 25.30 -13.82
N ALA A 64 -27.50 24.64 -14.60
CA ALA A 64 -26.69 25.28 -15.64
C ALA A 64 -27.53 25.75 -16.84
N GLU A 65 -28.60 25.03 -17.19
CA GLU A 65 -29.51 25.35 -18.30
C GLU A 65 -30.66 26.30 -17.94
N LYS A 66 -30.70 26.77 -16.68
CA LYS A 66 -31.77 27.64 -16.14
C LYS A 66 -32.13 28.83 -17.04
N HIS A 67 -31.14 29.41 -17.72
CA HIS A 67 -31.33 30.59 -18.58
C HIS A 67 -31.98 30.28 -19.94
N ASN A 68 -32.02 29.01 -20.35
CA ASN A 68 -32.56 28.56 -21.63
C ASN A 68 -34.02 28.05 -21.51
N GLN A 69 -34.54 27.89 -20.30
CA GLN A 69 -35.88 27.37 -20.03
C GLN A 69 -36.82 28.47 -19.53
N SER A 70 -38.13 28.28 -19.73
CA SER A 70 -39.11 29.15 -19.08
C SER A 70 -39.10 28.93 -17.55
N PRO A 71 -39.37 29.98 -16.74
CA PRO A 71 -39.32 29.87 -15.27
C PRO A 71 -40.24 28.78 -14.70
N GLU A 72 -41.40 28.55 -15.31
CA GLU A 72 -42.36 27.54 -14.89
C GLU A 72 -41.87 26.11 -15.20
N GLN A 73 -41.28 25.90 -16.39
CA GLN A 73 -40.72 24.60 -16.77
C GLN A 73 -39.56 24.22 -15.85
N TYR A 74 -38.62 25.14 -15.62
CA TYR A 74 -37.49 24.93 -14.72
C TYR A 74 -37.94 24.56 -13.30
N ALA A 75 -38.91 25.29 -12.73
CA ALA A 75 -39.43 25.00 -11.40
C ALA A 75 -40.08 23.61 -11.32
N SER A 76 -40.82 23.21 -12.36
CA SER A 76 -41.47 21.91 -12.43
C SER A 76 -40.46 20.76 -12.52
N GLU A 77 -39.45 20.88 -13.38
CA GLU A 77 -38.40 19.86 -13.58
C GLU A 77 -37.51 19.74 -12.34
N LYS A 78 -37.12 20.87 -11.75
CA LYS A 78 -36.35 20.90 -10.51
C LYS A 78 -37.10 20.20 -9.37
N SER A 79 -38.36 20.54 -9.16
CA SER A 79 -39.18 19.90 -8.11
C SER A 79 -39.39 18.39 -8.34
N ARG A 80 -39.39 17.93 -9.60
CA ARG A 80 -39.47 16.50 -9.93
C ARG A 80 -38.17 15.79 -9.54
N LEU A 81 -37.03 16.31 -10.02
CA LEU A 81 -35.71 15.73 -9.76
C LEU A 81 -35.35 15.74 -8.26
N GLU A 82 -35.67 16.82 -7.54
CA GLU A 82 -35.45 16.90 -6.09
C GLU A 82 -36.24 15.83 -5.32
N ARG A 83 -37.51 15.59 -5.69
CA ARG A 83 -38.33 14.55 -5.08
C ARG A 83 -37.77 13.15 -5.35
N GLU A 84 -37.30 12.90 -6.58
CA GLU A 84 -36.69 11.62 -6.95
C GLU A 84 -35.36 11.39 -6.24
N ALA A 85 -34.50 12.41 -6.15
CA ALA A 85 -33.23 12.35 -5.45
C ALA A 85 -33.44 12.07 -3.95
N ALA A 86 -34.38 12.79 -3.33
CA ALA A 86 -34.74 12.57 -1.94
C ALA A 86 -35.33 11.17 -1.69
N ALA A 87 -36.08 10.61 -2.65
CA ALA A 87 -36.59 9.24 -2.56
C ALA A 87 -35.46 8.20 -2.66
N ALA A 88 -34.50 8.38 -3.57
CA ALA A 88 -33.35 7.49 -3.72
C ALA A 88 -32.46 7.46 -2.46
N LEU A 89 -32.19 8.63 -1.87
CA LEU A 89 -31.41 8.74 -0.63
C LEU A 89 -32.14 8.10 0.56
N ARG A 90 -33.45 8.31 0.71
CA ARG A 90 -34.23 7.63 1.75
C ARG A 90 -34.22 6.11 1.61
N ALA A 91 -34.34 5.59 0.39
CA ALA A 91 -34.27 4.15 0.14
C ALA A 91 -32.88 3.58 0.50
N LYS A 92 -31.81 4.32 0.22
CA LYS A 92 -30.44 3.96 0.61
C LYS A 92 -30.29 3.91 2.14
N ASP A 93 -30.77 4.93 2.85
CA ASP A 93 -30.72 4.98 4.31
C ASP A 93 -31.54 3.86 4.96
N GLU A 94 -32.72 3.56 4.43
CA GLU A 94 -33.52 2.41 4.89
C GLU A 94 -32.79 1.08 4.67
N HIS A 95 -32.12 0.90 3.53
CA HIS A 95 -31.34 -0.30 3.25
C HIS A 95 -30.18 -0.46 4.23
N LEU A 96 -29.44 0.62 4.50
CA LEU A 96 -28.36 0.63 5.48
C LEU A 96 -28.89 0.34 6.89
N LYS A 97 -30.06 0.88 7.26
CA LYS A 97 -30.72 0.63 8.55
C LYS A 97 -31.18 -0.82 8.69
N ARG A 98 -31.73 -1.44 7.64
CA ARG A 98 -32.10 -2.88 7.61
C ARG A 98 -30.86 -3.77 7.73
N LYS A 99 -29.78 -3.42 7.04
CA LYS A 99 -28.49 -4.11 7.14
C LYS A 99 -27.91 -4.02 8.55
N ALA A 100 -27.95 -2.83 9.15
CA ALA A 100 -27.45 -2.60 10.52
C ALA A 100 -28.30 -3.29 11.60
N SER A 101 -29.60 -3.44 11.37
CA SER A 101 -30.51 -4.16 12.29
C SER A 101 -30.50 -5.68 12.10
N GLY A 102 -29.81 -6.21 11.08
CA GLY A 102 -29.75 -7.65 10.81
C GLY A 102 -31.07 -8.26 10.30
N GLU A 103 -32.09 -7.44 10.02
CA GLU A 103 -33.36 -7.85 9.43
C GLU A 103 -33.15 -8.28 7.96
N GLY A 104 -32.83 -9.57 7.79
CA GLY A 104 -32.57 -10.16 6.47
C GLY A 104 -31.73 -11.44 6.53
N VAL A 105 -31.04 -11.71 7.65
CA VAL A 105 -30.33 -12.99 7.83
C VAL A 105 -31.35 -14.07 8.19
N ARG A 106 -32.00 -14.66 7.18
CA ARG A 106 -32.61 -15.99 7.36
C ARG A 106 -31.51 -16.93 7.86
N ALA A 107 -31.74 -17.55 9.01
CA ALA A 107 -30.84 -18.52 9.62
C ALA A 107 -30.37 -19.54 8.57
N ARG A 108 -29.07 -19.54 8.27
CA ARG A 108 -28.45 -20.61 7.48
C ARG A 108 -28.63 -21.92 8.27
N PRO A 109 -29.01 -23.04 7.62
CA PRO A 109 -28.95 -24.33 8.28
C PRO A 109 -27.50 -24.60 8.71
N GLN A 110 -27.32 -24.97 9.98
CA GLN A 110 -26.02 -25.31 10.54
C GLN A 110 -25.37 -26.42 9.68
N ALA A 111 -24.18 -26.15 9.17
CA ALA A 111 -23.38 -27.16 8.49
C ALA A 111 -23.05 -28.31 9.48
N PRO A 112 -23.01 -29.57 9.02
CA PRO A 112 -22.70 -30.70 9.90
C PRO A 112 -21.29 -30.57 10.49
N ALA A 113 -21.17 -30.91 11.77
CA ALA A 113 -19.90 -30.84 12.50
C ALA A 113 -18.81 -31.68 11.80
N PRO A 114 -17.59 -31.15 11.61
CA PRO A 114 -16.53 -31.86 10.91
C PRO A 114 -16.06 -33.08 11.72
N THR A 115 -16.24 -34.28 11.17
CA THR A 115 -15.95 -35.58 11.82
C THR A 115 -14.49 -36.07 11.63
N GLY A 116 -13.54 -35.17 11.40
CA GLY A 116 -12.13 -35.51 11.13
C GLY A 116 -11.28 -35.76 12.39
N TRP A 117 -10.22 -36.57 12.28
CA TRP A 117 -9.26 -36.82 13.38
C TRP A 117 -8.63 -35.51 13.94
N ALA A 118 -8.41 -34.52 13.07
CA ALA A 118 -7.88 -33.20 13.44
C ALA A 118 -8.82 -32.36 14.32
N SER A 119 -10.15 -32.54 14.21
CA SER A 119 -11.11 -31.85 15.10
C SER A 119 -11.23 -32.54 16.46
N ARG A 120 -10.88 -33.83 16.55
CA ARG A 120 -10.87 -34.58 17.81
C ARG A 120 -9.65 -34.27 18.69
N ASN A 121 -8.49 -33.92 18.09
CA ASN A 121 -7.24 -33.70 18.82
C ASN A 121 -6.50 -32.41 18.39
N PRO A 122 -7.09 -31.21 18.53
CA PRO A 122 -6.51 -29.97 18.01
C PRO A 122 -5.16 -29.61 18.65
N GLN A 123 -4.96 -29.99 19.91
CA GLN A 123 -3.74 -29.69 20.68
C GLN A 123 -2.53 -30.49 20.16
N LEU A 124 -2.75 -31.74 19.74
CA LEU A 124 -1.71 -32.59 19.16
C LEU A 124 -1.31 -32.11 17.77
N VAL A 125 -2.25 -31.54 17.00
CA VAL A 125 -1.94 -30.94 15.70
C VAL A 125 -1.01 -29.73 15.87
N GLY A 126 -1.25 -28.89 16.87
CA GLY A 126 -0.37 -27.77 17.22
C GLY A 126 1.02 -28.24 17.67
N ALA A 127 1.08 -29.26 18.54
CA ALA A 127 2.34 -29.83 19.03
C ALA A 127 3.20 -30.44 17.91
N LEU A 128 2.58 -31.15 16.95
CA LEU A 128 3.27 -31.72 15.80
C LEU A 128 3.83 -30.62 14.88
N TRP A 129 3.09 -29.53 14.68
CA TRP A 129 3.57 -28.37 13.93
C TRP A 129 4.74 -27.68 14.63
N GLY A 130 4.64 -27.44 15.93
CA GLY A 130 5.72 -26.84 16.73
C GLY A 130 7.00 -27.70 16.73
N ALA A 131 6.86 -29.02 16.93
CA ALA A 131 7.99 -29.94 16.90
C ALA A 131 8.69 -29.93 15.53
N SER A 132 7.93 -29.86 14.44
CA SER A 132 8.48 -29.80 13.08
C SER A 132 9.28 -28.51 12.83
N ILE A 133 8.80 -27.37 13.34
CA ILE A 133 9.50 -26.08 13.25
C ILE A 133 10.82 -26.13 14.03
N VAL A 134 10.81 -26.65 15.27
CA VAL A 134 12.01 -26.73 16.11
C VAL A 134 13.06 -27.65 15.49
N VAL A 135 12.67 -28.79 14.94
CA VAL A 135 13.59 -29.70 14.24
C VAL A 135 14.17 -29.04 12.99
N PHE A 136 13.35 -28.32 12.22
CA PHE A 136 13.82 -27.62 11.02
C PHE A 136 14.84 -26.54 11.34
N PHE A 137 14.54 -25.62 12.27
CA PHE A 137 15.44 -24.53 12.61
C PHE A 137 16.65 -25.00 13.43
N GLY A 138 16.50 -26.01 14.28
CA GLY A 138 17.62 -26.65 14.96
C GLY A 138 18.56 -27.36 14.00
N GLY A 139 18.02 -28.09 13.01
CA GLY A 139 18.80 -28.70 11.94
C GLY A 139 19.49 -27.67 11.06
N LEU A 140 18.79 -26.60 10.67
CA LEU A 140 19.34 -25.50 9.87
C LEU A 140 20.47 -24.77 10.62
N GLY A 141 20.28 -24.48 11.91
CA GLY A 141 21.29 -23.85 12.75
C GLY A 141 22.54 -24.71 12.92
N TYR A 142 22.37 -26.02 13.13
CA TYR A 142 23.49 -26.96 13.17
C TYR A 142 24.26 -26.99 11.85
N LEU A 143 23.55 -27.03 10.71
CA LEU A 143 24.15 -27.06 9.39
C LEU A 143 24.91 -25.77 9.08
N LEU A 144 24.33 -24.60 9.42
CA LEU A 144 24.97 -23.30 9.24
C LEU A 144 26.24 -23.14 10.08
N VAL A 145 26.22 -23.58 11.34
CA VAL A 145 27.40 -23.54 12.22
C VAL A 145 28.46 -24.54 11.76
N SER A 146 28.06 -25.70 11.22
CA SER A 146 28.99 -26.71 10.73
C SER A 146 29.70 -26.32 9.42
N GLU A 147 29.10 -25.45 8.60
CA GLU A 147 29.69 -24.98 7.33
C GLU A 147 30.41 -23.62 7.43
N GLN A 148 30.44 -22.99 8.59
CA GLN A 148 31.23 -21.77 8.79
C GLN A 148 32.73 -22.09 8.85
N GLN A 149 33.41 -22.05 7.70
CA GLN A 149 34.87 -21.97 7.66
C GLN A 149 35.32 -20.56 8.03
N THR A 150 36.25 -20.45 8.99
CA THR A 150 36.96 -19.19 9.26
C THR A 150 37.82 -18.83 8.05
N ARG A 151 37.61 -17.62 7.50
CA ARG A 151 38.45 -17.06 6.45
C ARG A 151 39.92 -17.14 6.85
N THR A 152 40.73 -17.88 6.09
CA THR A 152 42.18 -17.75 6.09
C THR A 152 42.60 -16.78 5.00
N ASP A 153 43.59 -15.94 5.31
CA ASP A 153 44.12 -14.91 4.41
C ASP A 153 44.57 -15.50 3.07
N GLY A 154 44.06 -14.93 1.97
CA GLY A 154 44.51 -15.23 0.61
C GLY A 154 43.46 -15.72 -0.39
N MET A 155 42.17 -15.83 -0.04
CA MET A 155 41.14 -16.15 -1.04
C MET A 155 40.65 -14.89 -1.76
N GLU A 156 41.07 -14.72 -3.01
CA GLU A 156 40.57 -13.67 -3.92
C GLU A 156 39.05 -13.81 -4.12
N ALA A 157 38.36 -12.67 -4.06
CA ALA A 157 36.93 -12.59 -4.33
C ALA A 157 36.64 -13.05 -5.76
N THR A 158 35.94 -14.17 -5.92
CA THR A 158 35.47 -14.64 -7.23
C THR A 158 34.38 -13.72 -7.74
N GLY A 159 34.80 -12.64 -8.40
CA GLY A 159 33.93 -11.64 -9.01
C GLY A 159 34.69 -10.88 -10.09
N ARG A 160 35.17 -11.58 -11.12
CA ARG A 160 35.58 -10.89 -12.36
C ARG A 160 34.33 -10.46 -13.12
N MET A 161 33.97 -9.18 -13.06
CA MET A 161 33.04 -8.58 -14.01
C MET A 161 33.75 -8.31 -15.35
N PRO A 162 33.15 -8.66 -16.51
CA PRO A 162 33.66 -8.24 -17.81
C PRO A 162 33.48 -6.72 -17.99
N PRO A 163 34.47 -6.00 -18.57
CA PRO A 163 34.28 -4.61 -18.92
C PRO A 163 33.45 -4.52 -20.21
N GLY A 164 32.24 -3.94 -20.15
CA GLY A 164 31.51 -3.53 -21.36
C GLY A 164 30.04 -3.95 -21.51
N GLY A 165 29.35 -4.41 -20.47
CA GLY A 165 27.90 -4.63 -20.51
C GLY A 165 27.12 -3.39 -20.06
N ALA A 166 26.35 -2.80 -20.97
CA ALA A 166 25.70 -1.51 -20.82
C ALA A 166 24.63 -1.43 -19.71
N ALA A 167 24.44 -0.19 -19.25
CA ALA A 167 23.40 0.30 -18.36
C ALA A 167 21.97 -0.07 -18.79
N ALA A 168 21.18 -0.59 -17.85
CA ALA A 168 19.75 -0.31 -17.72
C ALA A 168 19.24 -0.81 -16.35
N GLN A 169 18.99 0.13 -15.45
CA GLN A 169 18.00 0.04 -14.35
C GLN A 169 17.88 -1.30 -13.62
N GLN A 170 18.81 -1.53 -12.69
CA GLN A 170 18.56 -2.35 -11.50
C GLN A 170 19.46 -1.83 -10.36
N GLN A 171 19.08 -0.68 -9.83
CA GLN A 171 19.48 -0.26 -8.49
C GLN A 171 18.20 -0.01 -7.72
N GLN A 172 17.86 -0.94 -6.82
CA GLN A 172 17.16 -0.74 -5.54
C GLN A 172 16.63 -2.09 -5.08
N GLY A 173 17.29 -2.68 -4.08
CA GLY A 173 16.84 -3.94 -3.48
C GLY A 173 17.92 -4.85 -2.91
N ALA A 174 19.18 -4.41 -2.79
CA ALA A 174 20.21 -5.19 -2.11
C ALA A 174 20.96 -4.29 -1.13
N GLY A 175 21.03 -4.74 0.12
CA GLY A 175 21.46 -3.99 1.30
C GLY A 175 22.73 -3.17 1.10
N MET A 176 22.59 -1.88 1.33
CA MET A 176 23.70 -1.02 1.72
C MET A 176 23.48 -0.73 3.21
N ASP A 177 24.08 -1.54 4.09
CA ASP A 177 24.42 -1.15 5.47
C ASP A 177 25.51 -0.06 5.49
N GLY A 178 25.53 0.80 4.48
CA GLY A 178 26.16 2.10 4.54
C GLY A 178 25.14 3.03 5.15
N GLN A 179 25.01 3.02 6.48
CA GLN A 179 24.34 4.09 7.20
C GLN A 179 25.00 5.39 6.76
N MET A 180 24.37 6.12 5.83
CA MET A 180 24.74 7.50 5.61
C MET A 180 24.63 8.16 6.99
N PRO A 181 25.68 8.81 7.49
CA PRO A 181 25.65 9.41 8.82
C PRO A 181 24.37 10.25 8.94
N GLU A 182 23.67 10.11 10.06
CA GLU A 182 22.47 10.89 10.32
C GLU A 182 22.82 12.37 10.21
N GLY A 183 22.02 13.12 9.46
CA GLY A 183 22.21 14.56 9.38
C GLY A 183 22.00 15.21 10.76
N PRO A 184 22.56 16.40 11.00
CA PRO A 184 22.39 17.11 12.27
C PRO A 184 20.91 17.31 12.62
N GLU A 185 20.07 17.57 11.63
CA GLU A 185 18.61 17.71 11.80
C GLU A 185 17.95 16.44 12.34
N MET A 186 18.34 15.26 11.82
CA MET A 186 17.77 13.99 12.27
C MET A 186 18.19 13.70 13.72
N GLN A 187 19.46 13.97 14.06
CA GLN A 187 19.97 13.79 15.42
C GLN A 187 19.26 14.73 16.40
N GLU A 188 19.02 15.98 16.02
CA GLU A 188 18.29 16.94 16.82
C GLU A 188 16.83 16.52 17.03
N ALA A 189 16.13 16.09 15.99
CA ALA A 189 14.78 15.57 16.11
C ALA A 189 14.70 14.34 17.01
N ARG A 190 15.68 13.44 16.93
CA ARG A 190 15.80 12.29 17.84
C ARG A 190 15.95 12.74 19.30
N ALA A 191 16.88 13.67 19.57
CA ALA A 191 17.10 14.19 20.91
C ALA A 191 15.86 14.90 21.48
N ARG A 192 15.12 15.63 20.64
CA ARG A 192 13.84 16.26 21.02
C ARG A 192 12.79 15.22 21.38
N LEU A 193 12.67 14.14 20.61
CA LEU A 193 11.74 13.04 20.91
C LEU A 193 12.13 12.24 22.16
N ASP A 194 13.43 12.11 22.43
CA ASP A 194 13.93 11.49 23.66
C ASP A 194 13.61 12.35 24.90
N ALA A 195 13.68 13.68 24.77
CA ALA A 195 13.30 14.62 25.83
C ALA A 195 11.78 14.75 25.99
N ASN A 196 11.04 14.69 24.88
CA ASN A 196 9.59 14.80 24.82
C ASN A 196 9.01 13.91 23.71
N ALA A 197 8.48 12.75 24.09
CA ALA A 197 7.89 11.81 23.14
C ALA A 197 6.65 12.35 22.40
N GLY A 198 6.05 13.45 22.87
CA GLY A 198 4.92 14.14 22.24
C GLY A 198 5.32 15.33 21.36
N ASP A 199 6.61 15.51 21.06
CA ASP A 199 7.07 16.55 20.14
C ASP A 199 6.70 16.19 18.69
N VAL A 200 5.53 16.67 18.26
CA VAL A 200 4.92 16.34 16.96
C VAL A 200 5.77 16.86 15.80
N ASP A 201 6.39 18.03 15.94
CA ASP A 201 7.23 18.62 14.90
C ASP A 201 8.52 17.81 14.71
N ALA A 202 9.14 17.38 15.82
CA ALA A 202 10.28 16.48 15.76
C ALA A 202 9.91 15.11 15.17
N ALA A 203 8.70 14.60 15.49
CA ALA A 203 8.19 13.37 14.89
C ALA A 203 7.97 13.51 13.37
N ALA A 204 7.39 14.63 12.91
CA ALA A 204 7.17 14.90 11.50
C ALA A 204 8.51 14.99 10.74
N MET A 205 9.46 15.76 11.26
CA MET A 205 10.77 15.92 10.62
C MET A 205 11.56 14.60 10.56
N LEU A 206 11.61 13.84 11.67
CA LEU A 206 12.26 12.54 11.70
C LEU A 206 11.57 11.53 10.76
N SER A 207 10.24 11.47 10.79
CA SER A 207 9.43 10.63 9.89
C SER A 207 9.73 10.94 8.41
N HIS A 208 9.74 12.22 8.04
CA HIS A 208 10.05 12.67 6.69
C HIS A 208 11.44 12.18 6.24
N GLU A 209 12.48 12.41 7.05
CA GLU A 209 13.84 12.01 6.69
C GLU A 209 14.01 10.48 6.62
N LEU A 210 13.36 9.73 7.52
CA LEU A 210 13.34 8.27 7.46
C LEU A 210 12.67 7.77 6.17
N ILE A 211 11.59 8.41 5.71
CA ILE A 211 10.94 8.10 4.43
C ILE A 211 11.89 8.36 3.26
N ARG A 212 12.59 9.51 3.24
CA ARG A 212 13.57 9.84 2.19
C ARG A 212 14.70 8.81 2.12
N ARG A 213 15.13 8.29 3.28
CA ARG A 213 16.16 7.24 3.41
C ARG A 213 15.63 5.83 3.19
N GLN A 214 14.35 5.67 2.87
CA GLN A 214 13.67 4.39 2.70
C GLN A 214 13.66 3.50 3.95
N GLN A 215 13.83 4.10 5.14
CA GLN A 215 13.75 3.43 6.43
C GLN A 215 12.29 3.35 6.90
N PHE A 216 11.44 2.71 6.09
CA PHE A 216 9.98 2.75 6.22
C PHE A 216 9.46 2.16 7.54
N ASP A 217 10.12 1.14 8.09
CA ASP A 217 9.70 0.51 9.34
C ASP A 217 9.88 1.44 10.55
N GLU A 218 10.98 2.21 10.59
CA GLU A 218 11.21 3.19 11.64
C GLU A 218 10.31 4.41 11.44
N ALA A 219 10.19 4.88 10.19
CA ALA A 219 9.27 5.96 9.84
C ALA A 219 7.85 5.66 10.33
N ALA A 220 7.30 4.47 10.02
CA ALA A 220 5.96 4.09 10.46
C ALA A 220 5.77 4.13 11.98
N LYS A 221 6.79 3.77 12.76
CA LYS A 221 6.74 3.85 14.23
C LYS A 221 6.74 5.31 14.69
N VAL A 222 7.60 6.15 14.12
CA VAL A 222 7.69 7.57 14.47
C VAL A 222 6.40 8.30 14.07
N THR A 223 5.91 8.09 12.85
CA THR A 223 4.66 8.66 12.35
C THR A 223 3.47 8.28 13.22
N ALA A 224 3.34 6.99 13.57
CA ALA A 224 2.25 6.52 14.42
C ALA A 224 2.27 7.13 15.82
N LYS A 225 3.46 7.30 16.42
CA LYS A 225 3.61 7.98 17.71
C LYS A 225 3.26 9.47 17.61
N GLY A 226 3.73 10.16 16.58
CA GLY A 226 3.39 11.56 16.35
C GLY A 226 1.88 11.76 16.19
N LEU A 227 1.21 10.91 15.41
CA LEU A 227 -0.25 10.94 15.24
C LEU A 227 -1.02 10.53 16.51
N ALA A 228 -0.42 9.75 17.40
CA ALA A 228 -1.01 9.47 18.70
C ALA A 228 -0.95 10.68 19.64
N ALA A 229 0.07 11.54 19.49
CA ALA A 229 0.19 12.80 20.22
C ALA A 229 -0.72 13.90 19.61
N ASP A 230 -0.77 14.01 18.28
CA ASP A 230 -1.69 14.88 17.56
C ASP A 230 -2.32 14.17 16.35
N PRO A 231 -3.57 13.69 16.47
CA PRO A 231 -4.30 13.04 15.38
C PRO A 231 -4.67 13.94 14.20
N PHE A 232 -4.46 15.26 14.29
CA PHE A 232 -4.84 16.23 13.26
C PHE A 232 -3.64 16.80 12.50
N ASN A 233 -2.42 16.48 12.90
CA ASN A 233 -1.22 16.94 12.22
C ASN A 233 -1.22 16.50 10.73
N VAL A 234 -1.26 17.48 9.83
CA VAL A 234 -1.44 17.25 8.40
C VAL A 234 -0.22 16.56 7.78
N GLU A 235 0.98 17.01 8.11
CA GLU A 235 2.23 16.46 7.58
C GLU A 235 2.40 14.98 7.95
N LEU A 236 2.15 14.61 9.21
CA LEU A 236 2.20 13.23 9.65
C LEU A 236 1.11 12.35 9.00
N LYS A 237 -0.05 12.90 8.66
CA LYS A 237 -1.06 12.18 7.87
C LYS A 237 -0.58 11.95 6.44
N VAL A 238 0.09 12.93 5.83
CA VAL A 238 0.74 12.74 4.52
C VAL A 238 1.77 11.60 4.61
N HIS A 239 2.65 11.61 5.62
CA HIS A 239 3.64 10.54 5.81
C HIS A 239 2.98 9.18 6.02
N ARG A 240 1.87 9.09 6.77
CA ARG A 240 1.10 7.86 6.92
C ARG A 240 0.58 7.36 5.57
N GLY A 241 0.02 8.24 4.75
CA GLY A 241 -0.42 7.90 3.39
C GLY A 241 0.72 7.31 2.55
N VAL A 242 1.90 7.94 2.59
CA VAL A 242 3.10 7.43 1.90
C VAL A 242 3.51 6.04 2.40
N LEU A 243 3.51 5.84 3.71
CA LEU A 243 3.87 4.57 4.33
C LEU A 243 2.86 3.46 4.04
N ARG A 244 1.57 3.77 3.93
CA ARG A 244 0.57 2.81 3.46
C ARG A 244 0.88 2.32 2.05
N ALA A 245 1.27 3.23 1.17
CA ALA A 245 1.68 2.88 -0.19
C ALA A 245 2.90 1.95 -0.20
N THR A 246 3.93 2.23 0.60
CA THR A 246 5.12 1.38 0.68
C THR A 246 4.84 0.00 1.29
N GLN A 247 3.81 -0.10 2.14
CA GLN A 247 3.31 -1.35 2.71
C GLN A 247 2.37 -2.14 1.77
N GLY A 248 2.10 -1.62 0.56
CA GLY A 248 1.31 -2.28 -0.47
C GLY A 248 -0.16 -1.83 -0.54
N ASP A 249 -0.62 -0.98 0.38
CA ASP A 249 -1.95 -0.38 0.34
C ASP A 249 -1.96 0.90 -0.51
N MET A 250 -1.72 0.72 -1.81
CA MET A 250 -1.64 1.83 -2.78
C MET A 250 -3.00 2.55 -2.92
N THR A 251 -4.09 1.79 -3.01
CA THR A 251 -5.44 2.37 -3.17
C THR A 251 -5.86 3.16 -1.94
N GLY A 252 -5.61 2.63 -0.73
CA GLY A 252 -5.90 3.34 0.50
C GLY A 252 -5.04 4.59 0.71
N ALA A 253 -3.75 4.52 0.33
CA ALA A 253 -2.86 5.67 0.34
C ALA A 253 -3.34 6.80 -0.58
N GLU A 254 -3.74 6.48 -1.81
CA GLU A 254 -4.22 7.48 -2.77
C GLU A 254 -5.50 8.16 -2.31
N ALA A 255 -6.47 7.38 -1.81
CA ALA A 255 -7.72 7.92 -1.30
C ALA A 255 -7.44 8.91 -0.15
N GLU A 256 -6.60 8.52 0.81
CA GLU A 256 -6.24 9.35 1.96
C GLU A 256 -5.47 10.62 1.55
N LEU A 257 -4.47 10.49 0.68
CA LEU A 257 -3.67 11.64 0.22
C LEU A 257 -4.49 12.61 -0.63
N THR A 258 -5.44 12.10 -1.42
CA THR A 258 -6.37 12.93 -2.22
C THR A 258 -7.32 13.70 -1.32
N GLU A 259 -7.92 13.03 -0.32
CA GLU A 259 -8.77 13.69 0.67
C GLU A 259 -8.01 14.78 1.44
N LEU A 260 -6.76 14.51 1.83
CA LEU A 260 -5.92 15.47 2.55
C LEU A 260 -5.68 16.74 1.73
N VAL A 261 -5.22 16.62 0.48
CA VAL A 261 -4.91 17.80 -0.34
C VAL A 261 -6.15 18.59 -0.75
N ASP A 262 -7.30 17.94 -0.88
CA ASP A 262 -8.54 18.63 -1.23
C ASP A 262 -9.18 19.33 -0.03
N THR A 263 -8.83 18.92 1.19
CA THR A 263 -9.41 19.46 2.43
C THR A 263 -8.50 20.48 3.12
N TRP A 264 -7.19 20.24 3.12
CA TRP A 264 -6.21 21.01 3.89
C TRP A 264 -5.21 21.65 2.94
N PRO A 265 -5.13 23.00 2.91
CA PRO A 265 -4.13 23.69 2.12
C PRO A 265 -2.75 23.13 2.40
N ASP A 266 -2.30 23.08 3.66
CA ASP A 266 -0.94 22.66 4.08
C ASP A 266 -0.54 21.21 3.72
N ALA A 267 -1.44 20.44 3.10
CA ALA A 267 -1.17 19.09 2.61
C ALA A 267 -0.57 19.06 1.19
N GLN A 268 -0.11 20.19 0.60
CA GLN A 268 0.35 20.19 -0.80
C GLN A 268 1.46 19.17 -1.07
N GLU A 269 2.27 18.83 -0.08
CA GLU A 269 3.29 17.78 -0.21
C GLU A 269 2.69 16.43 -0.66
N ALA A 270 1.42 16.14 -0.32
CA ALA A 270 0.68 14.99 -0.81
C ALA A 270 0.63 14.91 -2.34
N LEU A 271 0.64 16.04 -3.06
CA LEU A 271 0.64 16.07 -4.53
C LEU A 271 1.92 15.47 -5.13
N ILE A 272 3.07 15.69 -4.50
CA ILE A 272 4.32 15.07 -4.95
C ILE A 272 4.24 13.55 -4.80
N PHE A 273 3.65 13.08 -3.70
CA PHE A 273 3.49 11.66 -3.45
C PHE A 273 2.44 11.02 -4.36
N LEU A 274 1.29 11.67 -4.58
CA LEU A 274 0.28 11.23 -5.55
C LEU A 274 0.85 11.15 -6.97
N GLY A 275 1.63 12.16 -7.38
CA GLY A 275 2.33 12.13 -8.66
C GLY A 275 3.32 10.96 -8.76
N SER A 276 4.07 10.69 -7.69
CA SER A 276 5.01 9.56 -7.62
C SER A 276 4.30 8.20 -7.65
N LEU A 277 3.14 8.06 -7.01
CA LEU A 277 2.31 6.85 -7.06
C LEU A 277 1.73 6.64 -8.46
N ALA A 278 1.27 7.70 -9.12
CA ALA A 278 0.80 7.63 -10.50
C ALA A 278 1.93 7.18 -11.46
N LEU A 279 3.15 7.71 -11.30
CA LEU A 279 4.33 7.24 -12.06
C LEU A 279 4.61 5.75 -11.86
N ARG A 280 4.54 5.26 -10.62
CA ARG A 280 4.75 3.83 -10.32
C ARG A 280 3.74 2.93 -11.01
N ARG A 281 2.53 3.43 -11.28
CA ARG A 281 1.47 2.73 -12.02
C ARG A 281 1.54 2.93 -13.54
N GLY A 282 2.48 3.73 -14.01
CA GLY A 282 2.62 4.09 -15.43
C GLY A 282 1.64 5.16 -15.92
N ASP A 283 0.85 5.76 -15.02
CA ASP A 283 -0.07 6.84 -15.36
C ASP A 283 0.64 8.19 -15.35
N LYS A 284 1.34 8.46 -16.46
CA LYS A 284 2.11 9.68 -16.65
C LYS A 284 1.24 10.94 -16.73
N ALA A 285 -0.01 10.80 -17.21
CA ALA A 285 -0.92 11.94 -17.35
C ALA A 285 -1.39 12.42 -15.97
N THR A 286 -1.82 11.49 -15.11
CA THR A 286 -2.18 11.80 -13.72
C THR A 286 -0.98 12.31 -12.92
N ALA A 287 0.20 11.71 -13.13
CA ALA A 287 1.42 12.19 -12.49
C ALA A 287 1.73 13.66 -12.84
N LEU A 288 1.65 13.99 -14.14
CA LEU A 288 1.85 15.36 -14.62
C LEU A 288 0.85 16.32 -13.97
N ALA A 289 -0.43 15.97 -13.91
CA ALA A 289 -1.47 16.81 -13.32
C ALA A 289 -1.19 17.13 -11.84
N HIS A 290 -0.78 16.14 -11.04
CA HIS A 290 -0.44 16.37 -9.63
C HIS A 290 0.80 17.27 -9.46
N PHE A 291 1.85 17.05 -10.25
CA PHE A 291 3.05 17.89 -10.19
C PHE A 291 2.79 19.32 -10.66
N GLU A 292 1.97 19.51 -11.69
CA GLU A 292 1.56 20.84 -12.15
C GLU A 292 0.74 21.56 -11.08
N ARG A 293 -0.23 20.88 -10.45
CA ARG A 293 -0.99 21.43 -9.32
C ARG A 293 -0.07 21.86 -8.18
N PHE A 294 0.90 21.02 -7.80
CA PHE A 294 1.90 21.39 -6.78
C PHE A 294 2.69 22.63 -7.18
N SER A 295 3.11 22.73 -8.44
CA SER A 295 3.90 23.87 -8.93
C SER A 295 3.14 25.21 -8.92
N VAL A 296 1.81 25.15 -8.96
CA VAL A 296 0.92 26.31 -8.87
C VAL A 296 0.64 26.68 -7.41
N GLU A 297 0.43 25.68 -6.55
CA GLU A 297 0.05 25.89 -5.15
C GLU A 297 1.24 26.22 -4.24
N VAL A 298 2.44 25.74 -4.57
CA VAL A 298 3.64 25.93 -3.74
C VAL A 298 4.57 26.96 -4.37
N PRO A 299 5.00 28.01 -3.62
CA PRO A 299 5.96 29.00 -4.11
C PRO A 299 7.28 28.39 -4.59
N ARG A 300 7.86 28.96 -5.66
CA ARG A 300 9.02 28.40 -6.37
C ARG A 300 10.26 28.13 -5.50
N ASN A 301 10.47 28.90 -4.44
CA ASN A 301 11.59 28.72 -3.50
C ASN A 301 11.42 27.51 -2.57
N MET A 302 10.21 26.98 -2.43
CA MET A 302 9.88 25.79 -1.64
C MET A 302 9.67 24.55 -2.52
N GLN A 303 9.76 24.69 -3.84
CA GLN A 303 9.63 23.56 -4.76
C GLN A 303 10.93 22.75 -4.81
N PRO A 304 10.85 21.40 -4.90
CA PRO A 304 12.02 20.58 -5.19
C PRO A 304 12.70 21.03 -6.50
N PRO A 305 14.04 21.15 -6.55
CA PRO A 305 14.73 21.69 -7.73
C PRO A 305 14.51 20.85 -9.00
N GLN A 306 14.29 19.54 -8.83
CA GLN A 306 13.99 18.60 -9.92
C GLN A 306 12.54 18.64 -10.42
N LEU A 307 11.61 19.35 -9.76
CA LEU A 307 10.20 19.34 -10.15
C LEU A 307 9.96 19.93 -11.55
N GLY A 308 10.55 21.10 -11.84
CA GLY A 308 10.38 21.75 -13.14
C GLY A 308 10.84 20.89 -14.32
N PRO A 309 12.08 20.34 -14.30
CA PRO A 309 12.54 19.38 -15.29
C PRO A 309 11.63 18.14 -15.42
N ALA A 310 11.16 17.59 -14.30
CA ALA A 310 10.27 16.42 -14.30
C ALA A 310 8.93 16.72 -14.99
N ILE A 311 8.31 17.87 -14.71
CA ILE A 311 7.08 18.32 -15.38
C ILE A 311 7.31 18.48 -16.89
N ALA A 312 8.42 19.11 -17.29
CA ALA A 312 8.74 19.33 -18.70
C ALA A 312 8.92 18.01 -19.47
N GLN A 313 9.62 17.04 -18.86
CA GLN A 313 9.80 15.71 -19.43
C GLN A 313 8.46 14.98 -19.54
N LEU A 314 7.66 14.93 -18.47
CA LEU A 314 6.37 14.26 -18.48
C LEU A 314 5.40 14.85 -19.50
N ARG A 315 5.39 16.18 -19.66
CA ARG A 315 4.58 16.83 -20.68
C ARG A 315 4.95 16.37 -22.10
N ALA A 316 6.24 16.25 -22.39
CA ALA A 316 6.70 15.74 -23.68
C ALA A 316 6.32 14.27 -23.90
N GLU A 317 6.47 13.42 -22.89
CA GLU A 317 6.12 12.00 -22.96
C GLU A 317 4.61 11.78 -23.12
N VAL A 318 3.79 12.55 -22.42
CA VAL A 318 2.32 12.51 -22.53
C VAL A 318 1.88 12.99 -23.91
N ALA A 319 2.46 14.08 -24.44
CA ALA A 319 2.16 14.58 -25.78
C ALA A 319 2.57 13.59 -26.89
N ALA A 320 3.70 12.91 -26.75
CA ALA A 320 4.18 11.92 -27.71
C ALA A 320 3.35 10.61 -27.69
N GLY A 321 2.62 10.35 -26.61
CA GLY A 321 1.79 9.14 -26.43
C GLY A 321 0.31 9.32 -26.79
N MET A 322 -0.13 10.51 -27.21
CA MET A 322 -1.50 10.72 -27.70
C MET A 322 -1.60 10.29 -29.18
N PRO A 323 -2.54 9.41 -29.54
CA PRO A 323 -2.73 8.94 -30.92
C PRO A 323 -3.29 10.01 -31.86
#